data_AF-A0A972BQT8-F1
#
_entry.id   AF-A0A972BQT8-F1
#
_cell.length_a   1.000
_cell.length_b   1.000
_cell.length_c   1.000
_cell.angle_alpha   90.00
_cell.angle_beta   90.00
_cell.angle_gamma   90.00
#
_symmetry.space_group_name_H-M   'P 1'
#
loop_
_entity.id
_entity.type
_entity.pdbx_description
1 polymer ?
#
loop_
_entity_poly.entity_id
_entity_poly.type
_entity_poly.pdbx_seq_one_letter_code
_entity_poly.pdbx_strand_id
1 'polypeptide(L)'
;MVKPVVYIDVLFVINLIINYLLLWTTSKISKKRASTMRILAGAVLGAVYAVVMFFPAFKIYYTFIAKILFSMVLIAVTFNIEKAREFVKVLTIFYVVSFTFGGAALGLFYFTNVGAFIGALVSNGVIYFTLPWKVLLLSSMIAYIIIRITWSIIARKMGRENMFVPLVIIFDNKSICVNALIDTGNSLYDPISKFPVVVVEFNAIKELLPEDIQQIFSECSENDLNLISKIMSNSDWVSRFRLIPFTSLGKENGMLIGFKPDEVEIMEGEEKKDIKDIIVGVYNKKLSKDETYRALLNPEIIGLQ
;
A
#
# COMPACT_ATOMS: atom_id res chain seq x y z
N MET A 1 50.11 25.25 -6.50
CA MET A 1 48.70 24.82 -6.30
C MET A 1 48.23 24.10 -7.55
N VAL A 2 48.02 22.79 -7.46
CA VAL A 2 47.43 22.02 -8.57
C VAL A 2 45.99 22.50 -8.74
N LYS A 3 45.67 23.12 -9.88
CA LYS A 3 44.28 23.45 -10.19
C LYS A 3 43.56 22.13 -10.51
N PRO A 4 42.44 21.82 -9.87
CA PRO A 4 41.65 20.65 -10.24
C PRO A 4 41.19 20.81 -11.69
N VAL A 5 41.54 19.83 -12.54
CA VAL A 5 41.09 19.76 -13.93
C VAL A 5 39.82 18.92 -13.95
N VAL A 6 38.73 19.48 -14.46
CA VAL A 6 37.44 18.79 -14.58
C VAL A 6 37.17 18.53 -16.06
N TYR A 7 37.04 17.26 -16.39
CA TYR A 7 36.69 16.79 -17.73
C TYR A 7 35.17 16.83 -17.88
N ILE A 8 34.67 17.73 -18.74
CA ILE A 8 33.22 18.00 -18.91
C ILE A 8 32.48 16.76 -19.43
N ASP A 9 33.10 16.02 -20.34
CA ASP A 9 32.62 14.74 -20.87
C ASP A 9 32.47 13.69 -19.75
N VAL A 10 33.47 13.52 -18.90
CA VAL A 10 33.42 12.60 -17.76
C VAL A 10 32.34 13.03 -16.77
N LEU A 11 32.27 14.33 -16.46
CA LEU A 11 31.25 14.90 -15.59
C LEU A 11 29.84 14.64 -16.13
N PHE A 12 29.64 14.86 -17.43
CA PHE A 12 28.36 14.64 -18.09
C PHE A 12 27.94 13.17 -18.01
N VAL A 13 28.83 12.24 -18.38
CA VAL A 13 28.52 10.80 -18.40
C VAL A 13 28.22 10.28 -16.98
N ILE A 14 29.00 10.67 -15.98
CA ILE A 14 28.76 10.27 -14.59
C ILE A 14 27.40 10.80 -14.12
N ASN A 15 27.10 12.07 -14.37
CA ASN A 15 25.81 12.64 -13.96
C ASN A 15 24.64 12.08 -14.75
N LEU A 16 24.84 11.67 -16.01
CA LEU A 16 23.82 10.97 -16.80
C LEU A 16 23.47 9.63 -16.14
N ILE A 17 24.48 8.83 -15.79
CA ILE A 17 24.28 7.52 -15.13
C ILE A 17 23.60 7.70 -13.77
N ILE A 18 24.09 8.63 -12.94
CA ILE A 18 23.53 8.87 -11.60
C ILE A 18 22.07 9.32 -11.71
N ASN A 19 21.77 10.35 -12.52
CA ASN A 19 20.40 10.82 -12.66
C ASN A 19 19.47 9.76 -13.26
N TYR A 20 19.97 8.94 -14.19
CA TYR A 20 19.20 7.81 -14.72
C TYR A 20 18.85 6.80 -13.61
N LEU A 21 19.82 6.40 -12.79
CA LEU A 21 19.59 5.47 -11.67
C LEU A 21 18.63 6.05 -10.62
N LEU A 22 18.79 7.33 -10.28
CA LEU A 22 17.90 8.03 -9.33
C LEU A 22 16.45 8.04 -9.84
N LEU A 23 16.24 8.45 -11.10
CA LEU A 23 14.91 8.55 -11.70
C LEU A 23 14.29 7.16 -11.94
N TRP A 24 15.09 6.18 -12.37
CA TRP A 24 14.64 4.80 -12.51
C TRP A 24 14.20 4.19 -11.17
N THR A 25 15.02 4.38 -10.12
CA THR A 25 14.68 3.91 -8.75
C THR A 25 13.43 4.62 -8.23
N THR A 26 13.34 5.93 -8.46
CA THR A 26 12.16 6.73 -8.12
C THR A 26 10.90 6.21 -8.83
N SER A 27 10.99 5.84 -10.11
CA SER A 27 9.88 5.23 -10.86
C SER A 27 9.43 3.91 -10.25
N LYS A 28 10.37 3.05 -9.84
CA LYS A 28 10.06 1.75 -9.22
C LYS A 28 9.38 1.91 -7.85
N ILE A 29 9.91 2.79 -7.00
CA ILE A 29 9.36 3.00 -5.65
C ILE A 29 8.02 3.73 -5.69
N SER A 30 7.87 4.74 -6.56
CA SER A 30 6.62 5.50 -6.69
C SER A 30 5.52 4.74 -7.44
N LYS A 31 5.84 3.61 -8.08
CA LYS A 31 4.95 2.84 -8.97
C LYS A 31 4.37 3.68 -10.12
N LYS A 32 5.01 4.81 -10.47
CA LYS A 32 4.59 5.64 -11.61
C LYS A 32 5.23 5.14 -12.89
N ARG A 33 4.39 4.90 -13.91
CA ARG A 33 4.83 4.51 -15.25
C ARG A 33 5.57 5.68 -15.89
N ALA A 34 6.86 5.49 -16.15
CA ALA A 34 7.65 6.37 -17.00
C ALA A 34 8.34 5.49 -18.06
N SER A 35 8.21 5.86 -19.33
CA SER A 35 8.93 5.18 -20.41
C SER A 35 10.44 5.40 -20.24
N THR A 36 11.25 4.43 -20.66
CA THR A 36 12.72 4.52 -20.63
C THR A 36 13.25 5.81 -21.25
N MET A 37 12.62 6.29 -22.34
CA MET A 37 13.02 7.54 -23.01
C MET A 37 12.78 8.79 -22.16
N ARG A 38 11.71 8.83 -21.36
CA ARG A 38 11.45 9.94 -20.44
C ARG A 38 12.42 9.95 -19.25
N ILE A 39 12.78 8.78 -18.75
CA ILE A 39 13.82 8.63 -17.72
C ILE A 39 15.16 9.09 -18.28
N LEU A 40 15.50 8.71 -19.52
CA LEU A 40 16.71 9.18 -20.20
C LEU A 40 16.70 10.70 -20.42
N ALA A 41 15.58 11.28 -20.86
CA ALA A 41 15.45 12.72 -21.03
C ALA A 41 15.65 13.48 -19.71
N GLY A 42 15.05 13.00 -18.62
CA GLY A 42 15.31 13.53 -17.28
C GLY A 42 16.78 13.39 -16.89
N ALA A 43 17.40 12.23 -17.16
CA ALA A 43 18.81 12.01 -16.85
C ALA A 43 19.75 12.95 -17.61
N VAL A 44 19.48 13.18 -18.90
CA VAL A 44 20.21 14.15 -19.74
C VAL A 44 20.03 15.55 -19.18
N LEU A 45 18.81 15.95 -18.82
CA LEU A 45 18.54 17.26 -18.21
C LEU A 45 19.35 17.44 -16.92
N GLY A 46 19.40 16.43 -16.06
CA GLY A 46 20.21 16.41 -14.84
C GLY A 46 21.72 16.52 -15.13
N ALA A 47 22.21 15.82 -16.15
CA ALA A 47 23.61 15.88 -16.57
C ALA A 47 24.01 17.26 -17.13
N VAL A 48 23.15 17.86 -17.95
CA VAL A 48 23.34 19.24 -18.45
C VAL A 48 23.38 20.22 -17.29
N TYR A 49 22.44 20.12 -16.34
CA TYR A 49 22.43 20.98 -15.15
C TYR A 49 23.73 20.87 -14.33
N ALA A 50 24.26 19.66 -14.17
CA ALA A 50 25.54 19.44 -13.50
C ALA A 50 26.69 20.14 -14.24
N VAL A 51 26.74 20.07 -15.57
CA VAL A 51 27.74 20.78 -16.39
C VAL A 51 27.58 22.30 -16.30
N VAL A 52 26.36 22.82 -16.38
CA VAL A 52 26.06 24.26 -16.27
C VAL A 52 26.54 24.83 -14.93
N MET A 53 26.40 24.06 -13.85
CA MET A 53 26.93 24.45 -12.54
C MET A 53 28.47 24.58 -12.51
N PHE A 54 29.25 24.09 -13.48
CA PHE A 54 30.70 24.36 -13.49
C PHE A 54 31.07 25.73 -14.06
N PHE A 55 30.12 26.46 -14.65
CA PHE A 55 30.37 27.75 -15.29
C PHE A 55 30.07 28.93 -14.34
N PRO A 56 31.06 29.77 -13.98
CA PRO A 56 30.91 30.86 -13.02
C PRO A 56 29.91 31.95 -13.42
N ALA A 57 29.52 32.02 -14.70
CA ALA A 57 28.51 32.96 -15.21
C ALA A 57 27.09 32.62 -14.72
N PHE A 58 26.83 31.37 -14.32
CA PHE A 58 25.50 30.86 -13.99
C PHE A 58 25.29 30.74 -12.47
N LYS A 59 25.75 31.75 -11.70
CA LYS A 59 25.74 31.72 -10.23
C LYS A 59 24.37 31.54 -9.58
N ILE A 60 23.32 32.02 -10.23
CA ILE A 60 21.95 31.91 -9.72
C ILE A 60 21.47 30.46 -9.56
N TYR A 61 22.02 29.54 -10.36
CA TYR A 61 21.68 28.12 -10.32
C TYR A 61 22.38 27.35 -9.18
N TYR A 62 23.29 27.99 -8.43
CA TYR A 62 23.88 27.37 -7.24
C TYR A 62 22.98 27.36 -6.03
N THR A 63 22.00 28.25 -6.00
CA THR A 63 21.17 28.49 -4.82
C THR A 63 20.36 27.25 -4.45
N PHE A 64 20.08 27.11 -3.16
CA PHE A 64 19.22 26.04 -2.65
C PHE A 64 17.85 26.04 -3.33
N ILE A 65 17.27 27.23 -3.54
CA ILE A 65 15.98 27.41 -4.22
C ILE A 65 16.05 26.95 -5.68
N ALA A 66 17.11 27.30 -6.42
CA ALA A 66 17.27 26.85 -7.80
C ALA A 66 17.35 25.31 -7.92
N LYS A 67 17.97 24.63 -6.95
CA LYS A 67 18.02 23.15 -6.90
C LYS A 67 16.65 22.53 -6.68
N ILE A 68 15.80 23.16 -5.87
CA ILE A 68 14.41 22.71 -5.66
C ILE A 68 13.58 22.92 -6.93
N LEU A 69 13.67 24.10 -7.55
CA LEU A 69 12.94 24.36 -8.79
C LEU A 69 13.39 23.42 -9.91
N PHE A 70 14.70 23.16 -10.01
CA PHE A 70 15.24 22.22 -10.98
C PHE A 70 14.74 20.80 -10.75
N SER A 71 14.70 20.30 -9.50
CA SER A 71 14.18 18.96 -9.21
C SER A 71 12.68 18.85 -9.56
N MET A 72 11.89 19.90 -9.36
CA MET A 72 10.50 19.95 -9.81
C MET A 72 10.40 19.81 -11.34
N VAL A 73 11.20 20.56 -12.10
CA VAL A 73 11.24 20.45 -13.57
C VAL A 73 11.67 19.05 -14.01
N LEU A 74 12.70 18.50 -13.36
CA LEU A 74 13.22 17.16 -13.62
C LEU A 74 12.11 16.08 -13.47
N ILE A 75 11.33 16.17 -12.39
CA ILE A 75 10.20 15.27 -12.13
C ILE A 75 9.07 15.48 -13.14
N ALA A 76 8.74 16.73 -13.48
CA ALA A 76 7.69 17.04 -14.46
C ALA A 76 8.00 16.50 -15.86
N VAL A 77 9.26 16.61 -16.30
CA VAL A 77 9.71 16.04 -17.58
C VAL A 77 9.65 14.51 -17.54
N THR A 78 10.09 13.91 -16.43
CA THR A 78 10.24 12.45 -16.32
C THR A 78 8.91 11.72 -16.13
N PHE A 79 8.00 12.25 -15.32
CA PHE A 79 6.79 11.56 -14.88
C PHE A 79 5.52 12.28 -15.35
N ASN A 80 4.53 11.53 -15.86
CA ASN A 80 3.21 12.11 -16.13
C ASN A 80 2.40 12.13 -14.83
N ILE A 81 2.25 13.30 -14.21
CA ILE A 81 1.53 13.43 -12.94
C ILE A 81 0.58 14.61 -13.02
N GLU A 82 -0.72 14.33 -12.96
CA GLU A 82 -1.77 15.35 -13.06
C GLU A 82 -2.13 15.94 -11.68
N LYS A 83 -2.14 15.11 -10.63
CA LYS A 83 -2.54 15.51 -9.27
C LYS A 83 -1.34 16.08 -8.49
N ALA A 84 -1.48 17.29 -7.94
CA ALA A 84 -0.43 17.95 -7.14
C ALA A 84 0.04 17.13 -5.93
N ARG A 85 -0.88 16.45 -5.24
CA ARG A 85 -0.55 15.54 -4.10
C ARG A 85 0.42 14.42 -4.53
N GLU A 86 0.17 13.83 -5.69
CA GLU A 86 1.01 12.77 -6.25
C GLU A 86 2.36 13.31 -6.71
N PHE A 87 2.41 14.54 -7.21
CA PHE A 87 3.65 15.20 -7.62
C PHE A 87 4.58 15.40 -6.41
N VAL A 88 4.04 15.95 -5.31
CA VAL A 88 4.77 16.12 -4.05
C VAL A 88 5.27 14.77 -3.52
N LYS A 89 4.45 13.72 -3.59
CA LYS A 89 4.86 12.35 -3.20
C LYS A 89 6.05 11.85 -4.00
N VAL A 90 6.04 11.99 -5.33
CA VAL A 90 7.14 11.55 -6.20
C VAL A 90 8.40 12.39 -5.96
N LEU A 91 8.26 13.71 -5.79
CA LEU A 91 9.36 14.62 -5.46
C LEU A 91 10.03 14.22 -4.13
N THR A 92 9.24 13.91 -3.10
CA THR A 92 9.76 13.43 -1.81
C THR A 92 10.50 12.10 -1.96
N ILE A 93 9.95 11.15 -2.71
CA ILE A 93 10.63 9.87 -3.00
C ILE A 93 11.97 10.12 -3.70
N PHE A 94 12.01 11.01 -4.69
CA PHE A 94 13.24 11.37 -5.40
C PHE A 94 14.32 11.91 -4.45
N TYR A 95 13.95 12.78 -3.52
CA TYR A 95 14.90 13.28 -2.50
C TYR A 95 15.38 12.19 -1.55
N VAL A 96 14.50 11.31 -1.07
CA VAL A 96 14.89 10.17 -0.22
C VAL A 96 15.88 9.26 -0.95
N VAL A 97 15.61 8.92 -2.21
CA VAL A 97 16.53 8.13 -3.05
C VAL A 97 17.86 8.87 -3.23
N SER A 98 17.82 10.16 -3.55
CA SER A 98 19.03 10.98 -3.76
C SER A 98 19.90 11.07 -2.51
N PHE A 99 19.30 11.32 -1.34
CA PHE A 99 20.02 11.36 -0.07
C PHE A 99 20.54 9.99 0.34
N THR A 100 19.83 8.91 0.01
CA THR A 100 20.30 7.54 0.27
C THR A 100 21.51 7.22 -0.60
N PHE A 101 21.48 7.51 -1.90
CA PHE A 101 22.60 7.31 -2.81
C PHE A 101 23.81 8.17 -2.41
N GLY A 102 23.59 9.46 -2.16
CA GLY A 102 24.64 10.39 -1.73
C GLY A 102 25.21 10.03 -0.36
N GLY A 103 24.36 9.70 0.61
CA GLY A 103 24.74 9.28 1.95
C GLY A 103 25.49 7.94 1.95
N ALA A 104 25.09 6.99 1.11
CA ALA A 104 25.82 5.73 0.94
C ALA A 104 27.21 5.96 0.30
N ALA A 105 27.30 6.84 -0.71
CA ALA A 105 28.57 7.21 -1.30
C ALA A 105 29.51 7.90 -0.29
N LEU A 106 28.99 8.83 0.51
CA LEU A 106 29.74 9.47 1.60
C LEU A 106 30.10 8.49 2.72
N GLY A 107 29.19 7.61 3.12
CA GLY A 107 29.45 6.59 4.12
C GLY A 107 30.57 5.65 3.69
N LEU A 108 30.51 5.15 2.45
CA LEU A 108 31.61 4.39 1.87
C LEU A 108 32.92 5.18 1.87
N PHE A 109 32.88 6.45 1.50
CA PHE A 109 34.06 7.31 1.50
C PHE A 109 34.73 7.43 2.88
N TYR A 110 33.95 7.59 3.95
CA TYR A 110 34.48 7.77 5.31
C TYR A 110 34.81 6.46 6.03
N PHE A 111 34.01 5.41 5.82
CA PHE A 111 34.21 4.13 6.50
C PHE A 111 35.23 3.22 5.80
N THR A 112 35.62 3.54 4.56
CA THR A 112 36.61 2.76 3.82
C THR A 112 37.76 3.65 3.37
N ASN A 113 38.99 3.12 3.32
CA ASN A 113 40.16 3.82 2.78
C ASN A 113 40.07 4.11 1.26
N VAL A 114 38.90 3.90 0.65
CA VAL A 114 38.60 4.19 -0.75
C VAL A 114 38.82 5.68 -1.05
N GLY A 115 38.53 6.59 -0.10
CA GLY A 115 38.83 8.01 -0.27
C GLY A 115 40.32 8.32 -0.45
N ALA A 116 41.18 7.63 0.30
CA ALA A 116 42.64 7.74 0.21
C ALA A 116 43.19 7.03 -1.06
N PHE A 117 42.60 5.91 -1.45
CA PHE A 117 42.97 5.17 -2.67
C PHE A 117 42.67 5.94 -3.98
N ILE A 118 41.75 6.90 -3.92
CA ILE A 118 41.25 7.67 -5.07
C ILE A 118 41.86 9.09 -5.12
N GLY A 119 42.73 9.45 -4.17
CA GLY A 119 43.36 10.78 -4.15
C GLY A 119 42.35 11.93 -3.96
N ALA A 120 41.25 11.68 -3.26
CA ALA A 120 40.24 12.69 -3.01
C ALA A 120 40.70 13.64 -1.90
N LEU A 121 40.85 14.93 -2.25
CA LEU A 121 41.13 15.99 -1.30
C LEU A 121 39.82 16.59 -0.80
N VAL A 122 39.72 16.83 0.51
CA VAL A 122 38.65 17.62 1.12
C VAL A 122 39.22 19.00 1.40
N SER A 123 38.69 20.03 0.74
CA SER A 123 39.02 21.43 1.04
C SER A 123 37.73 22.24 1.07
N ASN A 124 37.54 23.04 2.13
CA ASN A 124 36.34 23.87 2.37
C ASN A 124 35.01 23.09 2.35
N GLY A 125 34.99 21.85 2.84
CA GLY A 125 33.77 21.02 2.90
C GLY A 125 33.29 20.50 1.53
N VAL A 126 34.09 20.66 0.48
CA VAL A 126 33.82 20.13 -0.88
C VAL A 126 34.83 19.02 -1.18
N ILE A 127 34.30 17.87 -1.62
CA ILE A 127 35.09 16.68 -1.98
C ILE A 127 35.44 16.75 -3.47
N TYR A 128 36.74 16.75 -3.79
CA TYR A 128 37.23 16.70 -5.18
C TYR A 128 37.37 15.23 -5.61
N PHE A 129 36.64 14.79 -6.65
CA PHE A 129 36.54 13.38 -7.05
C PHE A 129 37.35 13.02 -8.31
N THR A 130 37.98 11.84 -8.31
CA THR A 130 38.31 11.04 -9.51
C THR A 130 37.67 9.64 -9.41
N LEU A 131 36.35 9.51 -9.60
CA LEU A 131 35.62 8.28 -9.24
C LEU A 131 35.96 7.05 -10.14
N PRO A 132 36.52 5.95 -9.59
CA PRO A 132 36.63 4.67 -10.29
C PRO A 132 35.29 3.92 -10.25
N TRP A 133 34.92 3.33 -11.39
CA TRP A 133 33.67 2.58 -11.62
C TRP A 133 33.34 1.48 -10.59
N LYS A 134 34.34 0.96 -9.86
CA LYS A 134 34.17 -0.06 -8.80
C LYS A 134 33.40 0.46 -7.57
N VAL A 135 33.53 1.75 -7.25
CA VAL A 135 32.81 2.38 -6.12
C VAL A 135 31.32 2.53 -6.45
N LEU A 136 30.99 2.80 -7.72
CA LEU A 136 29.61 2.84 -8.20
C LEU A 136 28.93 1.46 -8.13
N LEU A 137 29.66 0.39 -8.43
CA LEU A 137 29.15 -0.98 -8.29
C LEU A 137 28.86 -1.33 -6.83
N LEU A 138 29.79 -1.02 -5.92
CA LEU A 138 29.64 -1.35 -4.50
C LEU A 138 28.53 -0.53 -3.83
N SER A 139 28.41 0.77 -4.15
CA SER A 139 27.32 1.61 -3.65
C SER A 139 25.96 1.17 -4.20
N SER A 140 25.91 0.70 -5.46
CA SER A 140 24.70 0.15 -6.07
C SER A 140 24.25 -1.16 -5.41
N MET A 141 25.20 -2.05 -5.07
CA MET A 141 24.89 -3.28 -4.32
C MET A 141 24.32 -2.98 -2.94
N ILE A 142 24.92 -2.03 -2.21
CA ILE A 142 24.46 -1.63 -0.87
C ILE A 142 23.09 -0.95 -0.95
N ALA A 143 22.87 -0.05 -1.91
CA ALA A 143 21.57 0.56 -2.15
C ALA A 143 20.49 -0.47 -2.47
N TYR A 144 20.79 -1.50 -3.27
CA TYR A 144 19.87 -2.60 -3.56
C TYR A 144 19.47 -3.37 -2.29
N ILE A 145 20.42 -3.68 -1.41
CA ILE A 145 20.16 -4.38 -0.15
C ILE A 145 19.26 -3.54 0.76
N ILE A 146 19.54 -2.24 0.91
CA ILE A 146 18.73 -1.32 1.71
C ILE A 146 17.30 -1.25 1.14
N ILE A 147 17.15 -1.10 -0.17
CA ILE A 147 15.83 -1.07 -0.83
C ILE A 147 15.06 -2.37 -0.57
N ARG A 148 15.72 -3.54 -0.63
CA ARG A 148 15.09 -4.85 -0.34
C ARG A 148 14.60 -4.93 1.10
N ILE A 149 15.40 -4.48 2.06
CA ILE A 149 15.05 -4.48 3.48
C ILE A 149 13.89 -3.50 3.74
N THR A 150 13.99 -2.27 3.26
CA THR A 150 12.95 -1.25 3.41
C THR A 150 11.64 -1.69 2.76
N TRP A 151 11.68 -2.29 1.57
CA TRP A 151 10.50 -2.86 0.91
C TRP A 151 9.85 -3.97 1.74
N SER A 152 10.64 -4.87 2.33
CA SER A 152 10.12 -5.93 3.19
C SER A 152 9.42 -5.38 4.45
N ILE A 153 9.93 -4.27 5.01
CA ILE A 153 9.34 -3.63 6.20
C ILE A 153 8.04 -2.89 5.82
N ILE A 154 8.06 -2.14 4.71
CA ILE A 154 6.88 -1.42 4.22
C ILE A 154 5.78 -2.40 3.81
N ALA A 155 6.11 -3.47 3.08
CA ALA A 155 5.14 -4.50 2.68
C ALA A 155 4.46 -5.16 3.88
N ARG A 156 5.21 -5.43 4.96
CA ARG A 156 4.65 -5.95 6.22
C ARG A 156 3.73 -4.97 6.93
N LYS A 157 3.99 -3.65 6.81
CA LYS A 157 3.16 -2.61 7.43
C LYS A 157 1.89 -2.32 6.63
N MET A 158 1.99 -2.28 5.30
CA MET A 158 0.85 -2.12 4.39
C MET A 158 -0.12 -3.31 4.40
N GLY A 159 0.39 -4.53 4.64
CA GLY A 159 -0.47 -5.72 4.79
C GLY A 159 -1.36 -5.68 6.04
N ARG A 160 -1.13 -4.77 7.00
CA ARG A 160 -1.94 -4.67 8.23
C ARG A 160 -3.10 -3.68 8.15
N GLU A 161 -2.94 -2.60 7.39
CA GLU A 161 -3.98 -1.57 7.22
C GLU A 161 -5.03 -1.98 6.17
N ASN A 162 -4.65 -2.82 5.20
CA ASN A 162 -5.55 -3.34 4.16
C ASN A 162 -6.38 -4.56 4.59
N MET A 163 -6.33 -4.97 5.86
CA MET A 163 -7.14 -6.12 6.33
C MET A 163 -8.50 -5.70 6.88
N PHE A 164 -8.74 -4.41 7.13
CA PHE A 164 -10.01 -3.92 7.65
C PHE A 164 -10.74 -3.08 6.61
N VAL A 165 -11.99 -3.42 6.34
CA VAL A 165 -12.83 -2.71 5.36
C VAL A 165 -14.19 -2.36 5.98
N PRO A 166 -14.67 -1.11 5.84
CA PRO A 166 -16.05 -0.78 6.18
C PRO A 166 -17.01 -1.50 5.24
N LEU A 167 -17.97 -2.20 5.83
CA LEU A 167 -19.00 -2.97 5.16
C LEU A 167 -20.36 -2.37 5.50
N VAL A 168 -21.12 -1.94 4.50
CA VAL A 168 -22.50 -1.49 4.66
C VAL A 168 -23.42 -2.64 4.30
N ILE A 169 -24.29 -3.03 5.23
CA ILE A 169 -25.29 -4.09 5.01
C ILE A 169 -26.65 -3.44 5.01
N ILE A 170 -27.42 -3.69 3.96
CA ILE A 170 -28.77 -3.15 3.76
C ILE A 170 -29.77 -4.32 3.83
N PHE A 171 -30.78 -4.16 4.67
CA PHE A 171 -31.86 -5.13 4.85
C PHE A 171 -33.14 -4.41 5.29
N ASP A 172 -34.22 -4.59 4.54
CA ASP A 172 -35.56 -4.04 4.81
C ASP A 172 -35.56 -2.52 5.07
N ASN A 173 -35.00 -1.76 4.11
CA ASN A 173 -34.83 -0.29 4.17
C ASN A 173 -34.00 0.24 5.34
N LYS A 174 -33.39 -0.64 6.14
CA LYS A 174 -32.42 -0.28 7.17
C LYS A 174 -31.02 -0.59 6.67
N SER A 175 -30.05 0.18 7.15
CA SER A 175 -28.64 0.00 6.80
C SER A 175 -27.76 0.13 8.03
N ILE A 176 -26.71 -0.67 8.12
CA ILE A 176 -25.69 -0.58 9.17
C ILE A 176 -24.30 -0.61 8.53
N CYS A 177 -23.37 0.17 9.07
CA CYS A 177 -21.96 0.13 8.69
C CYS A 177 -21.16 -0.55 9.79
N VAL A 178 -20.44 -1.62 9.44
CA VAL A 178 -19.60 -2.39 10.35
C VAL A 178 -18.19 -2.50 9.80
N ASN A 179 -17.18 -2.45 10.65
CA ASN A 179 -15.80 -2.69 10.23
C ASN A 179 -15.55 -4.21 10.14
N ALA A 180 -15.17 -4.70 8.96
CA ALA A 180 -14.95 -6.11 8.68
C ALA A 180 -13.46 -6.42 8.55
N LEU A 181 -13.02 -7.54 9.11
CA LEU A 181 -11.69 -8.11 8.89
C LEU A 181 -11.75 -9.04 7.68
N ILE A 182 -10.82 -8.87 6.74
CA ILE A 182 -10.59 -9.78 5.62
C ILE A 182 -9.89 -11.01 6.18
N ASP A 183 -10.68 -12.07 6.39
CA ASP A 183 -10.22 -13.26 7.06
C ASP A 183 -9.90 -14.35 6.04
N THR A 184 -8.61 -14.58 5.78
CA THR A 184 -8.14 -15.64 4.88
C THR A 184 -8.57 -17.04 5.33
N GLY A 185 -8.95 -17.23 6.60
CA GLY A 185 -9.47 -18.50 7.12
C GLY A 185 -10.98 -18.69 6.89
N ASN A 186 -11.71 -17.64 6.51
CA ASN A 186 -13.14 -17.76 6.24
C ASN A 186 -13.38 -18.32 4.83
N SER A 187 -13.72 -19.60 4.77
CA SER A 187 -14.10 -20.32 3.54
C SER A 187 -15.58 -20.74 3.54
N LEU A 188 -16.44 -19.95 4.20
CA LEU A 188 -17.85 -20.28 4.32
C LEU A 188 -18.63 -19.91 3.06
N TYR A 189 -19.52 -20.84 2.67
CA TYR A 189 -20.45 -20.69 1.56
C TYR A 189 -21.84 -21.15 1.97
N ASP A 190 -22.85 -20.51 1.41
CA ASP A 190 -24.22 -21.01 1.50
C ASP A 190 -24.32 -22.39 0.84
N PRO A 191 -24.83 -23.43 1.54
CA PRO A 191 -24.94 -24.76 0.95
C PRO A 191 -25.84 -24.80 -0.30
N ILE A 192 -26.81 -23.88 -0.40
CA ILE A 192 -27.81 -23.84 -1.48
C ILE A 192 -27.31 -23.02 -2.67
N SER A 193 -27.04 -21.71 -2.49
CA SER A 193 -26.65 -20.81 -3.59
C SER A 193 -25.15 -20.82 -3.90
N LYS A 194 -24.32 -21.38 -3.01
CA LYS A 194 -22.85 -21.31 -3.07
C LYS A 194 -22.30 -19.89 -3.02
N PHE A 195 -23.08 -18.94 -2.52
CA PHE A 195 -22.58 -17.58 -2.31
C PHE A 195 -21.66 -17.52 -1.09
N PRO A 196 -20.59 -16.69 -1.13
CA PRO A 196 -19.72 -16.49 0.00
C PRO A 196 -20.48 -15.90 1.20
N VAL A 197 -20.03 -16.29 2.39
CA VAL A 197 -20.66 -15.88 3.64
C VAL A 197 -19.77 -14.89 4.38
N VAL A 198 -20.34 -13.75 4.75
CA VAL A 198 -19.75 -12.80 5.69
C VAL A 198 -20.30 -13.09 7.07
N VAL A 199 -19.44 -13.29 8.06
CA VAL A 199 -19.88 -13.54 9.43
C VAL A 199 -19.92 -12.21 10.18
N VAL A 200 -21.02 -11.87 10.82
CA VAL A 200 -21.21 -10.58 11.52
C VAL A 200 -21.73 -10.84 12.93
N GLU A 201 -21.24 -10.06 13.90
CA GLU A 201 -21.73 -10.13 15.27
C GLU A 201 -23.21 -9.75 15.36
N PHE A 202 -24.02 -10.56 16.03
CA PHE A 202 -25.44 -10.29 16.26
C PHE A 202 -25.66 -8.92 16.90
N ASN A 203 -24.85 -8.56 17.90
CA ASN A 203 -24.97 -7.26 18.58
C ASN A 203 -24.74 -6.07 17.64
N ALA A 204 -23.99 -6.23 16.55
CA ALA A 204 -23.73 -5.17 15.59
C ALA A 204 -24.90 -4.97 14.61
N ILE A 205 -25.66 -6.04 14.31
CA ILE A 205 -26.75 -6.02 13.33
C ILE A 205 -28.14 -6.19 13.97
N LYS A 206 -28.24 -6.17 15.31
CA LYS A 206 -29.49 -6.44 16.01
C LYS A 206 -30.64 -5.55 15.54
N GLU A 207 -30.39 -4.25 15.41
CA GLU A 207 -31.40 -3.26 14.98
C GLU A 207 -31.77 -3.35 13.49
N LEU A 208 -30.89 -3.97 12.69
CA LEU A 208 -31.11 -4.26 11.27
C LEU A 208 -32.14 -5.40 11.11
N LEU A 209 -32.16 -6.36 12.03
CA LEU A 209 -33.02 -7.53 11.95
C LEU A 209 -34.44 -7.25 12.49
N PRO A 210 -35.48 -7.89 11.92
CA PRO A 210 -36.84 -7.92 12.47
C PRO A 210 -36.91 -8.49 13.90
N GLU A 211 -37.88 -8.04 14.71
CA GLU A 211 -37.98 -8.39 16.13
C GLU A 211 -38.17 -9.89 16.39
N ASP A 212 -38.97 -10.56 15.55
CA ASP A 212 -39.18 -12.00 15.55
C ASP A 212 -37.88 -12.79 15.32
N ILE A 213 -37.03 -12.31 14.40
CA ILE A 213 -35.72 -12.91 14.14
C ILE A 213 -34.72 -12.62 15.26
N GLN A 214 -34.77 -11.42 15.86
CA GLN A 214 -33.90 -11.09 16.99
C GLN A 214 -34.08 -12.07 18.15
N GLN A 215 -35.29 -12.59 18.35
CA GLN A 215 -35.61 -13.55 19.41
C GLN A 215 -34.78 -14.84 19.30
N ILE A 216 -34.52 -15.31 18.07
CA ILE A 216 -33.72 -16.51 17.78
C ILE A 216 -32.32 -16.40 18.40
N PHE A 217 -31.73 -15.21 18.34
CA PHE A 217 -30.36 -14.97 18.78
C PHE A 217 -30.28 -14.55 20.25
N SER A 218 -31.33 -13.94 20.80
CA SER A 218 -31.37 -13.55 22.22
C SER A 218 -31.58 -14.72 23.19
N GLU A 219 -32.27 -15.79 22.77
CA GLU A 219 -32.58 -16.94 23.64
C GLU A 219 -31.44 -17.96 23.77
N CYS A 220 -30.26 -17.69 23.18
CA CYS A 220 -29.02 -18.44 23.39
C CYS A 220 -29.09 -19.96 23.15
N SER A 221 -29.93 -20.43 22.22
CA SER A 221 -29.95 -21.83 21.80
C SER A 221 -29.57 -21.99 20.32
N GLU A 222 -28.30 -21.71 19.98
CA GLU A 222 -27.75 -21.92 18.61
C GLU A 222 -27.98 -23.34 18.05
N ASN A 223 -28.30 -24.31 18.92
CA ASN A 223 -28.51 -25.71 18.56
C ASN A 223 -29.99 -26.16 18.64
N ASP A 224 -30.93 -25.30 19.02
CA ASP A 224 -32.35 -25.69 19.07
C ASP A 224 -33.03 -25.47 17.72
N LEU A 225 -32.81 -26.43 16.82
CA LEU A 225 -33.41 -26.45 15.48
C LEU A 225 -34.95 -26.42 15.52
N ASN A 226 -35.57 -26.88 16.60
CA ASN A 226 -37.03 -26.86 16.74
C ASN A 226 -37.54 -25.44 17.02
N LEU A 227 -36.84 -24.68 17.86
CA LEU A 227 -37.15 -23.27 18.10
C LEU A 227 -36.92 -22.44 16.83
N ILE A 228 -35.80 -22.66 16.15
CA ILE A 228 -35.46 -21.97 14.91
C ILE A 228 -36.52 -22.26 13.83
N SER A 229 -36.89 -23.52 13.62
CA SER A 229 -37.92 -23.88 12.64
C SER A 229 -39.30 -23.31 12.97
N LYS A 230 -39.68 -23.24 14.25
CA LYS A 230 -40.94 -22.65 14.70
C LYS A 230 -41.00 -21.14 14.47
N ILE A 231 -39.96 -20.41 14.85
CA ILE A 231 -39.89 -18.95 14.66
C ILE A 231 -39.83 -18.62 13.17
N MET A 232 -39.01 -19.36 12.42
CA MET A 232 -38.96 -19.23 10.97
C MET A 232 -40.36 -19.44 10.39
N SER A 233 -41.05 -20.56 10.62
CA SER A 233 -42.33 -20.87 9.96
C SER A 233 -43.44 -19.80 10.09
N ASN A 234 -43.36 -18.89 11.08
CA ASN A 234 -44.31 -17.82 11.31
C ASN A 234 -43.86 -16.45 10.77
N SER A 235 -42.65 -16.34 10.23
CA SER A 235 -42.05 -15.11 9.73
C SER A 235 -42.19 -15.02 8.21
N ASP A 236 -42.46 -13.82 7.69
CA ASP A 236 -42.44 -13.58 6.24
C ASP A 236 -41.01 -13.69 5.65
N TRP A 237 -39.99 -13.66 6.52
CA TRP A 237 -38.59 -13.58 6.12
C TRP A 237 -37.90 -14.94 5.87
N VAL A 238 -38.57 -16.07 6.16
CA VAL A 238 -38.00 -17.44 6.05
C VAL A 238 -37.26 -17.70 4.76
N SER A 239 -37.83 -17.24 3.65
CA SER A 239 -37.31 -17.49 2.32
C SER A 239 -35.87 -16.98 2.13
N ARG A 240 -35.46 -16.00 2.95
CA ARG A 240 -34.13 -15.36 2.92
C ARG A 240 -33.15 -15.96 3.93
N PHE A 241 -33.63 -16.66 4.96
CA PHE A 241 -32.76 -17.27 5.97
C PHE A 241 -32.24 -18.64 5.53
N ARG A 242 -31.02 -18.96 5.96
CA ARG A 242 -30.26 -20.15 5.59
C ARG A 242 -29.53 -20.69 6.81
N LEU A 243 -29.42 -22.02 6.88
CA LEU A 243 -28.56 -22.71 7.84
C LEU A 243 -27.24 -23.04 7.15
N ILE A 244 -26.14 -22.52 7.67
CA ILE A 244 -24.81 -22.59 7.07
C ILE A 244 -23.96 -23.49 7.97
N PRO A 245 -23.63 -24.71 7.53
CA PRO A 245 -22.72 -25.57 8.27
C PRO A 245 -21.30 -24.97 8.25
N PHE A 246 -20.61 -25.05 9.38
CA PHE A 246 -19.23 -24.63 9.51
C PHE A 246 -18.42 -25.57 10.40
N THR A 247 -17.10 -25.50 10.25
CA THR A 247 -16.14 -26.17 11.14
C THR A 247 -15.16 -25.14 11.65
N SER A 248 -14.89 -25.15 12.95
CA SER A 248 -13.90 -24.26 13.56
C SER A 248 -13.07 -24.98 14.62
N LEU A 249 -11.98 -24.36 15.06
CA LEU A 249 -11.17 -24.87 16.16
C LEU A 249 -12.01 -24.97 17.44
N GLY A 250 -12.34 -26.19 17.84
CA GLY A 250 -13.15 -26.49 19.02
C GLY A 250 -14.66 -26.69 18.78
N LYS A 251 -15.15 -26.57 17.54
CA LYS A 251 -16.54 -26.92 17.17
C LYS A 251 -16.56 -27.65 15.83
N GLU A 252 -16.68 -28.96 15.89
CA GLU A 252 -16.95 -29.81 14.72
C GLU A 252 -18.46 -29.80 14.44
N ASN A 253 -18.85 -29.74 13.16
CA ASN A 253 -20.27 -29.71 12.72
C ASN A 253 -21.08 -28.55 13.32
N GLY A 254 -20.51 -27.35 13.38
CA GLY A 254 -21.23 -26.15 13.80
C GLY A 254 -22.28 -25.73 12.78
N MET A 255 -23.33 -25.04 13.24
CA MET A 255 -24.34 -24.41 12.41
C MET A 255 -24.40 -22.92 12.70
N LEU A 256 -24.45 -22.12 11.64
CA LEU A 256 -24.63 -20.68 11.68
C LEU A 256 -25.94 -20.34 10.98
N ILE A 257 -26.70 -19.41 11.53
CA ILE A 257 -27.88 -18.86 10.84
C ILE A 257 -27.41 -17.68 10.01
N GLY A 258 -27.70 -17.68 8.72
CA GLY A 258 -27.47 -16.54 7.85
C GLY A 258 -28.72 -16.08 7.15
N PHE A 259 -28.68 -14.90 6.57
CA PHE A 259 -29.73 -14.34 5.73
C PHE A 259 -29.16 -13.71 4.47
N LYS A 260 -29.94 -13.72 3.40
CA LYS A 260 -29.62 -12.96 2.20
C LYS A 260 -30.00 -11.49 2.42
N PRO A 261 -29.05 -10.54 2.49
CA PRO A 261 -29.34 -9.10 2.56
C PRO A 261 -29.94 -8.57 1.24
N ASP A 262 -30.45 -7.35 1.24
CA ASP A 262 -30.89 -6.69 0.00
C ASP A 262 -29.68 -6.27 -0.82
N GLU A 263 -28.69 -5.70 -0.15
CA GLU A 263 -27.44 -5.23 -0.74
C GLU A 263 -26.34 -5.18 0.31
N VAL A 264 -25.10 -5.38 -0.14
CA VAL A 264 -23.90 -5.19 0.67
C VAL A 264 -22.92 -4.35 -0.12
N GLU A 265 -22.42 -3.27 0.48
CA GLU A 265 -21.43 -2.39 -0.11
C GLU A 265 -20.12 -2.49 0.66
N ILE A 266 -18.99 -2.63 -0.05
CA ILE A 266 -17.65 -2.44 0.53
C ILE A 266 -17.17 -1.03 0.20
N MET A 267 -16.68 -0.32 1.21
CA MET A 267 -16.06 1.00 1.05
C MET A 267 -14.54 0.86 0.95
N GLU A 268 -13.98 0.99 -0.25
CA GLU A 268 -12.52 1.06 -0.47
C GLU A 268 -12.11 2.51 -0.74
N GLY A 269 -11.79 3.25 0.33
CA GLY A 269 -11.45 4.67 0.22
C GLY A 269 -12.67 5.53 -0.17
N GLU A 270 -12.67 6.09 -1.38
CA GLU A 270 -13.80 6.87 -1.93
C GLU A 270 -14.71 6.04 -2.86
N GLU A 271 -14.31 4.82 -3.23
CA GLU A 271 -15.08 3.95 -4.12
C GLU A 271 -16.01 3.04 -3.30
N LYS A 272 -17.23 2.86 -3.81
CA LYS A 272 -18.22 1.92 -3.31
C LYS A 272 -18.35 0.76 -4.28
N LYS A 273 -18.30 -0.46 -3.76
CA LYS A 273 -18.48 -1.69 -4.55
C LYS A 273 -19.67 -2.46 -4.02
N ASP A 274 -20.69 -2.60 -4.86
CA ASP A 274 -21.92 -3.34 -4.54
C ASP A 274 -21.70 -4.84 -4.78
N ILE A 275 -22.17 -5.65 -3.84
CA ILE A 275 -22.08 -7.11 -3.88
C ILE A 275 -23.47 -7.69 -3.70
N LYS A 276 -23.98 -8.35 -4.75
CA LYS A 276 -25.36 -8.86 -4.80
C LYS A 276 -25.49 -10.33 -4.43
N ASP A 277 -24.40 -11.08 -4.54
CA ASP A 277 -24.37 -12.53 -4.34
C ASP A 277 -23.58 -12.89 -3.08
N ILE A 278 -24.16 -12.56 -1.93
CA ILE A 278 -23.53 -12.73 -0.62
C ILE A 278 -24.56 -13.11 0.42
N ILE A 279 -24.15 -13.86 1.44
CA ILE A 279 -24.98 -14.19 2.60
C ILE A 279 -24.34 -13.62 3.85
N VAL A 280 -25.16 -13.03 4.73
CA VAL A 280 -24.72 -12.53 6.03
C VAL A 280 -25.03 -13.60 7.07
N GLY A 281 -23.99 -14.25 7.57
CA GLY A 281 -24.03 -15.17 8.69
C GLY A 281 -23.96 -14.45 10.02
N VAL A 282 -24.79 -14.84 10.99
CA VAL A 282 -24.92 -14.18 12.29
C VAL A 282 -24.21 -14.96 13.38
N TYR A 283 -23.30 -14.32 14.11
CA TYR A 283 -22.55 -14.90 15.22
C TYR A 283 -22.89 -14.23 16.54
N ASN A 284 -23.27 -14.99 17.57
CA ASN A 284 -23.79 -14.44 18.82
C ASN A 284 -22.74 -13.94 19.81
N LYS A 285 -21.46 -14.19 19.54
CA LYS A 285 -20.35 -13.77 20.42
C LYS A 285 -19.51 -12.68 19.77
N LYS A 286 -18.60 -12.09 20.55
CA LYS A 286 -17.62 -11.15 20.02
C LYS A 286 -16.54 -11.88 19.20
N LEU A 287 -16.21 -11.33 18.05
CA LEU A 287 -15.12 -11.74 17.17
C LEU A 287 -13.80 -11.10 17.60
N SER A 288 -13.84 -9.80 17.94
CA SER A 288 -12.69 -9.01 18.39
C SER A 288 -12.76 -8.70 19.89
N LYS A 289 -11.66 -8.94 20.61
CA LYS A 289 -11.55 -8.56 22.04
C LYS A 289 -11.42 -7.06 22.24
N ASP A 290 -10.83 -6.38 21.26
CA ASP A 290 -10.52 -4.95 21.23
C ASP A 290 -11.53 -4.13 20.41
N GLU A 291 -12.61 -4.76 19.94
CA GLU A 291 -13.67 -4.18 19.11
C GLU A 291 -13.18 -3.50 17.82
N THR A 292 -12.02 -3.91 17.32
CA THR A 292 -11.42 -3.37 16.09
C THR A 292 -12.20 -3.76 14.83
N TYR A 293 -12.90 -4.90 14.87
CA TYR A 293 -13.79 -5.37 13.81
C TYR A 293 -14.97 -6.14 14.43
N ARG A 294 -16.10 -6.15 13.71
CA ARG A 294 -17.33 -6.87 14.11
C ARG A 294 -17.88 -7.76 13.00
N ALA A 295 -17.11 -7.95 11.93
CA ALA A 295 -17.43 -8.84 10.84
C ALA A 295 -16.17 -9.54 10.29
N LEU A 296 -16.33 -10.74 9.73
CA LEU A 296 -15.32 -11.49 8.99
C LEU A 296 -15.76 -11.61 7.53
N LEU A 297 -14.97 -11.04 6.63
CA LEU A 297 -15.19 -11.07 5.20
C LEU A 297 -14.46 -12.26 4.58
N ASN A 298 -15.13 -13.04 3.74
CA ASN A 298 -14.48 -14.03 2.88
C ASN A 298 -13.57 -13.30 1.86
N PRO A 299 -12.29 -13.67 1.72
CA PRO A 299 -11.31 -12.96 0.88
C PRO A 299 -11.66 -12.98 -0.61
N GLU A 300 -12.43 -13.96 -1.09
CA GLU A 300 -12.85 -14.04 -2.50
C GLU A 300 -13.74 -12.86 -2.92
N ILE A 301 -14.45 -12.25 -1.96
CA ILE A 301 -15.31 -11.08 -2.22
C ILE A 301 -14.49 -9.90 -2.74
N ILE A 302 -13.23 -9.77 -2.29
CA ILE A 302 -12.30 -8.74 -2.74
C ILE A 302 -11.58 -9.17 -4.03
N GLY A 303 -11.32 -10.47 -4.17
CA GLY A 303 -10.64 -11.09 -5.31
C GLY A 303 -11.49 -11.28 -6.57
N LEU A 304 -12.80 -11.00 -6.54
CA LEU A 304 -13.61 -10.78 -7.74
C LEU A 304 -13.16 -9.46 -8.41
N GLN A 305 -11.99 -9.52 -9.06
CA GLN A 305 -11.34 -8.52 -9.91
C GLN A 305 -11.11 -9.11 -11.29
#